data_AF-A0A839J5H0-F1
#
_entry.id   AF-A0A839J5H0-F1
#
_cell.length_a   1.000
_cell.length_b   1.000
_cell.length_c   1.000
_cell.angle_alpha   90.00
_cell.angle_beta   90.00
_cell.angle_gamma   90.00
#
_symmetry.space_group_name_H-M   'P 1'
#
loop_
_entity.id
_entity.type
_entity.pdbx_description
1 polymer ?
#
loop_
_entity_poly.entity_id
_entity_poly.type
_entity_poly.pdbx_seq_one_letter_code
_entity_poly.pdbx_strand_id
1 'polypeptide(L)'
;MTTNDETVSGPFGPLEGARPSAREAIQDMLDAGLLDDLMGRIDDGDLQLTGDGGFIPEMIKAVLERGLGAELTSHLGYRKGDPAGRVLPNSRNGTTPKTVHSEVGSIPLDIPRDRHSTFEPRLVPKGERQVGGLADMIISLYAGGMTIRDIQAHLARTIGTELSHETISKITDAVLDEVKAWQSRPLDPVYPVIYLDALVVKVRDSHQVRNKAAHIAVGIDLDGVKHVLGIWVQTSEGAKFWAGVLAELRNRGITDTLIVCCDGLTGFPEAIEATWPRAIV
;
A
#
# COMPACT_ATOMS: atom_id res chain seq x y z
N MET A 1 37.62 -7.57 -49.67
CA MET A 1 37.47 -6.71 -48.49
C MET A 1 36.03 -6.87 -48.03
N THR A 2 35.79 -7.81 -47.09
CA THR A 2 35.33 -7.55 -45.71
C THR A 2 33.84 -7.17 -45.68
N THR A 3 32.91 -7.88 -45.04
CA THR A 3 32.95 -8.79 -43.88
C THR A 3 31.64 -9.60 -43.81
N ASN A 4 31.71 -10.82 -43.28
CA ASN A 4 30.58 -11.60 -42.77
C ASN A 4 29.86 -10.82 -41.66
N ASP A 5 28.52 -10.94 -41.61
CA ASP A 5 27.78 -10.86 -40.35
C ASP A 5 26.68 -11.93 -40.39
N GLU A 6 26.97 -13.08 -39.77
CA GLU A 6 26.02 -14.14 -39.49
C GLU A 6 25.20 -13.72 -38.27
N THR A 7 23.94 -13.38 -38.46
CA THR A 7 23.00 -13.18 -37.35
C THR A 7 22.56 -14.54 -36.81
N VAL A 8 23.16 -14.92 -35.69
CA VAL A 8 22.78 -16.08 -34.87
C VAL A 8 21.36 -15.87 -34.33
N SER A 9 20.41 -16.71 -34.78
CA SER A 9 19.06 -16.76 -34.21
C SER A 9 19.08 -17.47 -32.85
N GLY A 10 18.96 -16.72 -31.75
CA GLY A 10 18.70 -17.28 -30.42
C GLY A 10 17.30 -17.89 -30.31
N PRO A 11 17.04 -18.75 -29.29
CA PRO A 11 15.83 -19.58 -29.20
C PRO A 11 14.58 -18.84 -28.70
N PHE A 12 14.64 -17.51 -28.58
CA PHE A 12 13.52 -16.68 -28.16
C PHE A 12 12.97 -15.97 -29.40
N GLY A 13 11.81 -16.43 -29.85
CA GLY A 13 11.04 -15.79 -30.92
C GLY A 13 10.66 -14.34 -30.57
N PRO A 14 10.12 -13.57 -31.53
CA PRO A 14 9.80 -12.15 -31.33
C PRO A 14 8.90 -11.99 -30.11
N LEU A 15 9.32 -11.13 -29.18
CA LEU A 15 8.53 -10.79 -28.00
C LEU A 15 7.19 -10.21 -28.45
N GLU A 16 6.15 -10.90 -28.03
CA GLU A 16 4.73 -10.58 -28.16
C GLU A 16 4.45 -9.08 -27.88
N GLY A 17 3.62 -8.47 -28.73
CA GLY A 17 3.49 -7.02 -28.91
C GLY A 17 3.52 -6.17 -27.65
N ALA A 18 4.39 -5.15 -27.67
CA ALA A 18 4.40 -4.09 -26.67
C ALA A 18 3.00 -3.48 -26.57
N ARG A 19 2.44 -3.47 -25.36
CA ARG A 19 1.19 -2.73 -25.09
C ARG A 19 1.47 -1.25 -25.43
N PRO A 20 0.60 -0.58 -26.21
CA PRO A 20 0.80 0.84 -26.49
C PRO A 20 0.93 1.58 -25.17
N SER A 21 1.98 2.38 -25.04
CA SER A 21 2.22 3.18 -23.85
C SER A 21 1.06 4.19 -23.71
N ALA A 22 0.72 4.57 -22.47
CA ALA A 22 -0.30 5.60 -22.23
C ALA A 22 0.01 6.90 -23.01
N ARG A 23 1.30 7.16 -23.26
CA ARG A 23 1.79 8.28 -24.05
C ARG A 23 1.44 8.17 -25.54
N GLU A 24 1.58 7.00 -26.15
CA GLU A 24 1.21 6.77 -27.56
C GLU A 24 -0.30 6.87 -27.75
N ALA A 25 -1.09 6.29 -26.83
CA ALA A 25 -2.55 6.42 -26.88
C ALA A 25 -3.02 7.88 -26.75
N ILE A 26 -2.37 8.69 -25.91
CA ILE A 26 -2.64 10.13 -25.81
C ILE A 26 -2.24 10.85 -27.10
N GLN A 27 -1.11 10.48 -27.70
CA GLN A 27 -0.64 11.06 -28.96
C GLN A 27 -1.61 10.78 -30.11
N ASP A 28 -2.13 9.54 -30.21
CA ASP A 28 -3.14 9.18 -31.21
C ASP A 28 -4.45 9.97 -31.01
N MET A 29 -4.82 10.29 -29.76
CA MET A 29 -5.99 11.14 -29.47
C MET A 29 -5.74 12.62 -29.79
N LEU A 30 -4.51 13.12 -29.59
CA LEU A 30 -4.08 14.46 -30.00
C LEU A 30 -4.13 14.58 -31.54
N ASP A 31 -3.58 13.59 -32.24
CA ASP A 31 -3.51 13.56 -33.70
C ASP A 31 -4.92 13.44 -34.34
N ALA A 32 -5.89 12.87 -33.61
CA ALA A 32 -7.29 12.84 -34.00
C ALA A 32 -8.06 14.16 -33.76
N GLY A 33 -7.40 15.19 -33.22
CA GLY A 33 -7.99 16.51 -32.94
C GLY A 33 -9.03 16.53 -31.81
N LEU A 34 -9.18 15.43 -31.07
CA LEU A 34 -10.22 15.26 -30.06
C LEU A 34 -9.97 16.11 -28.81
N LEU A 35 -8.69 16.40 -28.53
CA LEU A 35 -8.26 17.17 -27.37
C LEU A 35 -8.31 18.68 -27.62
N ASP A 36 -8.16 19.14 -28.86
CA ASP A 36 -8.27 20.55 -29.22
C ASP A 36 -9.72 21.04 -29.07
N ASP A 37 -10.69 20.23 -29.51
CA ASP A 37 -12.13 20.50 -29.36
C ASP A 37 -12.55 20.44 -27.87
N LEU A 38 -11.90 19.58 -27.09
CA LEU A 38 -12.10 19.48 -25.64
C LEU A 38 -11.55 20.70 -24.89
N MET A 39 -10.33 21.13 -25.23
CA MET A 39 -9.70 22.32 -24.63
C MET A 39 -10.46 23.59 -24.97
N GLY A 40 -10.98 23.73 -26.19
CA GLY A 40 -11.85 24.84 -26.57
C GLY A 40 -13.09 24.94 -25.66
N ARG A 41 -13.74 23.81 -25.37
CA ARG A 41 -14.89 23.76 -24.44
C ARG A 41 -14.55 24.03 -22.98
N ILE A 42 -13.32 23.73 -22.56
CA ILE A 42 -12.83 24.06 -21.22
C ILE A 42 -12.55 25.57 -21.14
N ASP A 43 -11.91 26.14 -22.16
CA ASP A 43 -11.57 27.57 -22.25
C ASP A 43 -12.83 28.46 -22.34
N ASP A 44 -13.88 27.96 -23.01
CA ASP A 44 -15.21 28.60 -23.08
C ASP A 44 -16.00 28.50 -21.75
N GLY A 45 -15.51 27.71 -20.79
CA GLY A 45 -16.14 27.52 -19.47
C GLY A 45 -17.31 26.53 -19.45
N ASP A 46 -17.57 25.84 -20.57
CA ASP A 46 -18.67 24.86 -20.72
C ASP A 46 -18.37 23.52 -20.05
N LEU A 47 -17.09 23.20 -19.83
CA LEU A 47 -16.63 21.93 -19.28
C LEU A 47 -15.64 22.15 -18.12
N GLN A 48 -15.97 21.62 -16.95
CA GLN A 48 -15.01 21.58 -15.83
C GLN A 48 -14.08 20.37 -16.00
N LEU A 49 -12.77 20.58 -15.81
CA LEU A 49 -11.79 19.50 -15.89
C LEU A 49 -11.93 18.50 -14.73
N THR A 50 -12.17 19.02 -13.53
CA THR A 50 -12.29 18.27 -12.26
C THR A 50 -13.57 18.67 -11.52
N GLY A 51 -13.96 17.90 -10.49
CA GLY A 51 -15.20 18.13 -9.72
C GLY A 51 -16.37 17.26 -10.18
N ASP A 52 -17.50 17.34 -9.48
CA ASP A 52 -18.68 16.50 -9.77
C ASP A 52 -19.23 16.78 -11.17
N GLY A 53 -19.20 15.77 -12.05
CA GLY A 53 -19.57 15.91 -13.46
C GLY A 53 -18.48 16.50 -14.36
N GLY A 54 -17.25 16.65 -13.85
CA GLY A 54 -16.10 17.06 -14.63
C GLY A 54 -15.62 15.99 -15.62
N PHE A 55 -14.83 16.41 -16.60
CA PHE A 55 -14.31 15.55 -17.66
C PHE A 55 -13.50 14.36 -17.14
N ILE A 56 -12.57 14.59 -16.20
CA ILE A 56 -11.68 13.54 -15.70
C ILE A 56 -12.46 12.45 -14.95
N PRO A 57 -13.38 12.76 -14.00
CA PRO A 57 -14.26 11.75 -13.40
C PRO A 57 -15.08 10.94 -14.41
N GLU A 58 -15.65 11.58 -15.44
CA GLU A 58 -16.43 10.89 -16.49
C GLU A 58 -15.54 9.99 -17.37
N MET A 59 -14.29 10.41 -17.63
CA MET A 59 -13.32 9.57 -18.34
C MET A 59 -12.95 8.34 -17.51
N ILE A 60 -12.66 8.52 -16.21
CA ILE A 60 -12.35 7.40 -15.31
C ILE A 60 -13.54 6.45 -15.20
N LYS A 61 -14.75 6.98 -15.06
CA LYS A 61 -16.00 6.19 -15.10
C LYS A 61 -16.07 5.34 -16.36
N ALA A 62 -15.90 5.95 -17.54
CA ALA A 62 -15.98 5.25 -18.80
C ALA A 62 -14.93 4.13 -18.93
N VAL A 63 -13.71 4.35 -18.44
CA VAL A 63 -12.65 3.33 -18.43
C VAL A 63 -13.00 2.19 -17.47
N LEU A 64 -13.43 2.51 -16.24
CA LEU A 64 -13.79 1.51 -15.24
C LEU A 64 -14.98 0.66 -15.68
N GLU A 65 -16.05 1.26 -16.20
CA GLU A 65 -17.23 0.52 -16.67
C GLU A 65 -16.91 -0.38 -17.87
N ARG A 66 -16.08 0.10 -18.81
CA ARG A 66 -15.60 -0.74 -19.93
C ARG A 66 -14.73 -1.89 -19.45
N GLY A 67 -13.82 -1.61 -18.50
CA GLY A 67 -12.97 -2.62 -17.87
C GLY A 67 -13.80 -3.70 -17.16
N LEU A 68 -14.76 -3.31 -16.32
CA LEU A 68 -15.69 -4.21 -15.65
C LEU A 68 -16.54 -5.02 -16.65
N GLY A 69 -16.94 -4.39 -17.76
CA GLY A 69 -17.62 -5.07 -18.86
C GLY A 69 -16.75 -6.13 -19.54
N ALA A 70 -15.45 -5.87 -19.69
CA ALA A 70 -14.47 -6.81 -20.21
C ALA A 70 -14.20 -7.96 -19.23
N GLU A 71 -14.08 -7.69 -17.92
CA GLU A 71 -13.98 -8.72 -16.90
C GLU A 71 -15.19 -9.66 -16.92
N LEU A 72 -16.41 -9.12 -17.00
CA LEU A 72 -17.62 -9.94 -17.10
C LEU A 72 -17.67 -10.74 -18.40
N THR A 73 -17.11 -10.20 -19.49
CA THR A 73 -16.96 -10.94 -20.76
C THR A 73 -16.05 -12.13 -20.59
N SER A 74 -14.91 -11.94 -19.92
CA SER A 74 -13.95 -13.01 -19.62
C SER A 74 -14.57 -14.06 -18.70
N HIS A 75 -15.27 -13.64 -17.65
CA HIS A 75 -15.95 -14.52 -16.69
C HIS A 75 -17.02 -15.40 -17.33
N LEU A 76 -17.85 -14.81 -18.21
CA LEU A 76 -18.94 -15.53 -18.87
C LEU A 76 -18.50 -16.29 -20.14
N GLY A 77 -17.35 -15.92 -20.73
CA GLY A 77 -16.85 -16.49 -21.97
C GLY A 77 -17.53 -15.95 -23.24
N TYR A 78 -18.37 -14.91 -23.13
CA TYR A 78 -19.08 -14.34 -24.29
C TYR A 78 -19.41 -12.84 -24.14
N ARG A 79 -19.52 -12.14 -25.27
CA ARG A 79 -19.78 -10.69 -25.34
C ARG A 79 -21.25 -10.34 -25.15
N LYS A 80 -21.54 -9.09 -24.79
CA LYS A 80 -22.93 -8.61 -24.71
C LYS A 80 -23.60 -8.73 -26.09
N GLY A 81 -24.76 -9.39 -26.14
CA GLY A 81 -25.52 -9.60 -27.37
C GLY A 81 -25.09 -10.82 -28.21
N ASP A 82 -24.09 -11.57 -27.76
CA ASP A 82 -23.62 -12.77 -28.45
C ASP A 82 -24.64 -13.93 -28.35
N PRO A 83 -25.08 -14.54 -29.47
CA PRO A 83 -25.96 -15.71 -29.45
C PRO A 83 -25.43 -16.90 -28.63
N ALA A 84 -24.11 -17.04 -28.48
CA ALA A 84 -23.48 -18.09 -27.67
C ALA A 84 -23.96 -18.07 -26.21
N GLY A 85 -24.31 -16.88 -25.70
CA GLY A 85 -24.83 -16.70 -24.34
C GLY A 85 -26.21 -17.32 -24.08
N ARG A 86 -26.97 -17.74 -25.11
CA ARG A 86 -28.29 -18.38 -24.93
C ARG A 86 -28.20 -19.84 -24.48
N VAL A 87 -27.06 -20.48 -24.71
CA VAL A 87 -26.83 -21.90 -24.43
C VAL A 87 -26.11 -22.09 -23.10
N LEU A 88 -25.44 -21.05 -22.61
CA LEU A 88 -24.69 -21.08 -21.37
C LEU A 88 -25.61 -20.97 -20.14
N PRO A 89 -25.26 -21.65 -19.02
CA PRO A 89 -26.11 -21.70 -17.83
C PRO A 89 -26.19 -20.36 -17.09
N ASN A 90 -25.17 -19.51 -17.22
CA ASN A 90 -25.12 -18.19 -16.59
C ASN A 90 -25.25 -17.09 -17.65
N SER A 91 -25.88 -15.98 -17.28
CA SER A 91 -26.11 -14.87 -18.20
C SER A 91 -25.83 -13.50 -17.58
N ARG A 92 -25.56 -12.48 -18.40
CA ARG A 92 -25.57 -11.07 -17.95
C ARG A 92 -26.95 -10.70 -17.42
N ASN A 93 -27.02 -9.91 -16.35
CA ASN A 93 -28.26 -9.54 -15.68
C ASN A 93 -28.30 -8.05 -15.28
N GLY A 94 -27.98 -7.17 -16.23
CA GLY A 94 -27.98 -5.72 -16.02
C GLY A 94 -26.79 -5.21 -15.22
N THR A 95 -26.99 -4.07 -14.56
CA THR A 95 -26.00 -3.37 -13.73
C THR A 95 -26.54 -3.08 -12.34
N THR A 96 -25.67 -2.73 -11.40
CA THR A 96 -26.04 -2.24 -10.07
C THR A 96 -25.26 -0.95 -9.79
N PRO A 97 -25.93 0.15 -9.41
CA PRO A 97 -25.25 1.41 -9.15
C PRO A 97 -24.36 1.29 -7.92
N LYS A 98 -23.12 1.77 -8.03
CA LYS A 98 -22.18 1.89 -6.92
C LYS A 98 -21.36 3.16 -7.09
N THR A 99 -21.43 4.04 -6.11
CA THR A 99 -20.53 5.19 -6.03
C THR A 99 -19.20 4.75 -5.44
N VAL A 100 -18.12 5.06 -6.15
CA VAL A 100 -16.74 4.82 -5.75
C VAL A 100 -16.04 6.15 -5.51
N HIS A 101 -15.31 6.27 -4.42
CA HIS A 101 -14.51 7.43 -4.10
C HIS A 101 -13.10 7.26 -4.66
N SER A 102 -12.68 8.21 -5.50
CA SER A 102 -11.36 8.28 -6.11
C SER A 102 -10.65 9.59 -5.75
N GLU A 103 -9.38 9.72 -6.12
CA GLU A 103 -8.59 10.95 -5.91
C GLU A 103 -9.19 12.18 -6.60
N VAL A 104 -9.95 12.01 -7.69
CA VAL A 104 -10.57 13.12 -8.43
C VAL A 104 -12.02 13.39 -8.06
N GLY A 105 -12.54 12.70 -7.02
CA GLY A 105 -13.91 12.85 -6.54
C GLY A 105 -14.71 11.54 -6.55
N SER A 106 -16.02 11.67 -6.28
CA SER A 106 -16.95 10.54 -6.23
C SER A 106 -17.44 10.20 -7.62
N ILE A 107 -17.21 8.96 -8.04
CA ILE A 107 -17.54 8.46 -9.37
C ILE A 107 -18.72 7.48 -9.24
N PRO A 108 -19.91 7.82 -9.77
CA PRO A 108 -21.01 6.87 -9.85
C PRO A 108 -20.73 5.85 -10.97
N LEU A 109 -20.66 4.57 -10.62
CA LEU A 109 -20.41 3.47 -11.55
C LEU A 109 -21.63 2.56 -11.69
N ASP A 110 -21.88 2.10 -12.91
CA ASP A 110 -22.83 1.03 -13.20
C ASP A 110 -22.10 -0.33 -13.27
N ILE A 111 -22.06 -1.06 -12.14
CA ILE A 111 -21.32 -2.33 -12.06
C ILE A 111 -22.11 -3.45 -12.75
N PRO A 112 -21.53 -4.12 -13.76
CA PRO A 112 -22.21 -5.19 -14.46
C PRO A 112 -22.29 -6.45 -13.59
N ARG A 113 -23.39 -7.19 -13.71
CA ARG A 113 -23.63 -8.41 -12.91
C ARG A 113 -24.06 -9.59 -13.75
N ASP A 114 -23.77 -10.78 -13.25
CA ASP A 114 -24.26 -12.04 -13.78
C ASP A 114 -25.55 -12.49 -13.07
N ARG A 115 -26.28 -13.45 -13.65
CA ARG A 115 -27.55 -13.95 -13.14
C ARG A 115 -27.35 -14.83 -11.90
N HIS A 116 -26.24 -15.57 -11.85
CA HIS A 116 -25.93 -16.48 -10.74
C HIS A 116 -25.15 -15.80 -9.61
N SER A 117 -24.84 -14.50 -9.70
CA SER A 117 -24.07 -13.73 -8.72
C SER A 117 -22.66 -14.28 -8.43
N THR A 118 -22.11 -15.06 -9.37
CA THR A 118 -20.78 -15.69 -9.29
C THR A 118 -19.65 -14.79 -9.76
N PHE A 119 -19.96 -13.67 -10.41
CA PHE A 119 -18.96 -12.73 -10.90
C PHE A 119 -18.34 -11.94 -9.73
N GLU A 120 -17.02 -12.00 -9.58
CA GLU A 120 -16.25 -11.22 -8.62
C GLU A 120 -15.30 -10.27 -9.37
N PRO A 121 -15.69 -8.98 -9.54
CA PRO A 121 -14.88 -8.00 -10.26
C PRO A 121 -13.57 -7.73 -9.52
N ARG A 122 -12.46 -7.60 -10.27
CA ARG A 122 -11.13 -7.31 -9.71
C ARG A 122 -10.85 -5.81 -9.72
N LEU A 123 -11.26 -5.10 -10.76
CA LEU A 123 -11.10 -3.64 -10.87
C LEU A 123 -11.82 -2.88 -9.74
N VAL A 124 -13.02 -3.32 -9.36
CA VAL A 124 -13.82 -2.71 -8.30
C VAL A 124 -14.47 -3.82 -7.46
N PRO A 125 -13.79 -4.32 -6.42
CA PRO A 125 -14.28 -5.44 -5.62
C PRO A 125 -15.65 -5.21 -4.98
N LYS A 126 -16.37 -6.30 -4.69
CA LYS A 126 -17.68 -6.22 -4.03
C LYS A 126 -17.52 -5.62 -2.62
N GLY A 127 -18.40 -4.68 -2.26
CA GLY A 127 -18.36 -3.99 -0.95
C GLY A 127 -17.38 -2.81 -0.87
N GLU A 128 -16.32 -2.78 -1.68
CA GLU A 128 -15.26 -1.77 -1.58
C GLU A 128 -15.61 -0.47 -2.31
N ARG A 129 -15.86 0.62 -1.58
CA ARG A 129 -16.27 1.90 -2.19
C ARG A 129 -15.13 2.90 -2.38
N GLN A 130 -13.90 2.51 -2.16
CA GLN A 130 -12.73 3.37 -2.32
C GLN A 130 -11.84 2.75 -3.39
N VAL A 131 -11.53 3.51 -4.44
CA VAL A 131 -10.61 3.09 -5.48
C VAL A 131 -9.52 4.14 -5.56
N GLY A 132 -8.31 3.76 -5.16
CA GLY A 132 -7.15 4.66 -5.16
C GLY A 132 -6.35 4.53 -3.87
N GLY A 133 -5.02 4.55 -4.00
CA GLY A 133 -4.04 4.47 -2.91
C GLY A 133 -4.01 5.71 -2.01
N LEU A 134 -5.13 6.42 -1.85
CA LEU A 134 -5.25 7.58 -0.97
C LEU A 134 -5.01 7.19 0.49
N ALA A 135 -5.47 6.01 0.91
CA ALA A 135 -5.17 5.48 2.25
C ALA A 135 -3.66 5.22 2.41
N ASP A 136 -3.04 4.56 1.44
CA ASP A 136 -1.60 4.30 1.43
C ASP A 136 -0.78 5.60 1.39
N MET A 137 -1.26 6.60 0.65
CA MET A 137 -0.67 7.93 0.60
C MET A 137 -0.79 8.64 1.95
N ILE A 138 -1.95 8.60 2.60
CA ILE A 138 -2.15 9.14 3.95
C ILE A 138 -1.18 8.47 4.93
N ILE A 139 -1.07 7.13 4.89
CA ILE A 139 -0.14 6.36 5.72
C ILE A 139 1.31 6.77 5.41
N SER A 140 1.67 6.91 4.14
CA SER A 140 3.02 7.34 3.73
C SER A 140 3.35 8.77 4.19
N LEU A 141 2.40 9.71 4.10
CA LEU A 141 2.58 11.09 4.55
C LEU A 141 2.71 11.15 6.07
N TYR A 142 1.92 10.34 6.78
CA TYR A 142 2.00 10.19 8.24
C TYR A 142 3.34 9.58 8.66
N ALA A 143 3.78 8.51 7.99
CA ALA A 143 5.10 7.91 8.19
C ALA A 143 6.25 8.88 7.87
N GLY A 144 6.04 9.80 6.92
CA GLY A 144 6.94 10.91 6.62
C GLY A 144 6.99 12.00 7.69
N GLY A 145 6.20 11.89 8.76
CA GLY A 145 6.22 12.79 9.91
C GLY A 145 5.27 14.00 9.80
N MET A 146 4.38 14.02 8.80
CA MET A 146 3.36 15.07 8.71
C MET A 146 2.30 14.92 9.79
N THR A 147 1.86 16.03 10.39
CA THR A 147 0.72 15.98 11.32
C THR A 147 -0.58 15.73 10.56
N ILE A 148 -1.62 15.22 11.23
CA ILE A 148 -2.95 15.02 10.62
C ILE A 148 -3.46 16.29 9.93
N ARG A 149 -3.20 17.47 10.53
CA ARG A 149 -3.59 18.76 9.96
C ARG A 149 -2.77 19.11 8.71
N ASP A 150 -1.49 18.80 8.70
CA ASP A 150 -0.63 19.01 7.52
C ASP A 150 -1.04 18.08 6.39
N ILE A 151 -1.36 16.82 6.68
CA ILE A 151 -1.88 15.85 5.71
C ILE A 151 -3.19 16.38 5.11
N GLN A 152 -4.12 16.83 5.95
CA GLN A 152 -5.38 17.41 5.50
C GLN A 152 -5.15 18.59 4.54
N ALA A 153 -4.31 19.55 4.93
CA ALA A 153 -3.97 20.70 4.10
C ALA A 153 -3.24 20.29 2.80
N HIS A 154 -2.37 19.29 2.87
CA HIS A 154 -1.63 18.77 1.73
C HIS A 154 -2.55 18.10 0.71
N LEU A 155 -3.50 17.27 1.17
CA LEU A 155 -4.48 16.60 0.32
C LEU A 155 -5.44 17.61 -0.33
N ALA A 156 -5.92 18.60 0.43
CA ALA A 156 -6.78 19.65 -0.10
C ALA A 156 -6.05 20.49 -1.17
N ARG A 157 -4.78 20.84 -0.94
CA ARG A 157 -4.00 21.67 -1.88
C ARG A 157 -3.56 20.91 -3.13
N THR A 158 -3.17 19.64 -2.98
CA THR A 158 -2.50 18.89 -4.07
C THR A 158 -3.49 18.08 -4.90
N ILE A 159 -4.50 17.50 -4.24
CA ILE A 159 -5.45 16.55 -4.84
C ILE A 159 -6.88 17.13 -4.87
N GLY A 160 -7.12 18.28 -4.22
CA GLY A 160 -8.46 18.89 -4.15
C GLY A 160 -9.44 18.07 -3.30
N THR A 161 -8.94 17.10 -2.52
CA THR A 161 -9.79 16.25 -1.67
C THR A 161 -9.88 16.84 -0.26
N GLU A 162 -11.08 17.22 0.16
CA GLU A 162 -11.36 17.63 1.53
C GLU A 162 -11.72 16.40 2.39
N LEU A 163 -10.77 15.96 3.22
CA LEU A 163 -11.02 14.94 4.25
C LEU A 163 -11.14 15.57 5.62
N SER A 164 -12.01 15.01 6.46
CA SER A 164 -12.07 15.37 7.87
C SER A 164 -10.84 14.83 8.62
N HIS A 165 -10.44 15.50 9.70
CA HIS A 165 -9.38 15.00 10.59
C HIS A 165 -9.74 13.62 11.19
N GLU A 166 -11.02 13.35 11.43
CA GLU A 166 -11.49 12.07 11.96
C GLU A 166 -11.27 10.94 10.95
N THR A 167 -11.52 11.21 9.68
CA THR A 167 -11.30 10.24 8.59
C THR A 167 -9.82 9.90 8.48
N ILE A 168 -8.95 10.91 8.50
CA ILE A 168 -7.49 10.71 8.45
C ILE A 168 -7.02 9.91 9.68
N SER A 169 -7.50 10.25 10.88
CA SER A 169 -7.19 9.51 12.11
C SER A 169 -7.61 8.04 12.01
N LYS A 170 -8.83 7.77 11.54
CA LYS A 170 -9.32 6.38 11.37
C LYS A 170 -8.47 5.58 10.38
N ILE A 171 -8.01 6.22 9.30
CA ILE A 171 -7.12 5.59 8.31
C ILE A 171 -5.76 5.28 8.95
N THR A 172 -5.19 6.21 9.71
CA THR A 172 -3.92 5.97 10.42
C THR A 172 -4.08 4.98 11.58
N ASP A 173 -5.25 4.88 12.18
CA ASP A 173 -5.52 3.92 13.27
C ASP A 173 -5.70 2.50 12.71
N ALA A 174 -6.11 2.35 11.45
CA ALA A 174 -6.29 1.04 10.82
C ALA A 174 -4.99 0.23 10.74
N VAL A 175 -3.82 0.89 10.62
CA VAL A 175 -2.52 0.21 10.61
C VAL A 175 -2.05 -0.22 12.01
N LEU A 176 -2.72 0.18 13.10
CA LEU A 176 -2.31 -0.21 14.45
C LEU A 176 -2.35 -1.72 14.67
N ASP A 177 -3.31 -2.41 14.05
CA ASP A 177 -3.39 -3.87 14.16
C ASP A 177 -2.26 -4.55 13.37
N GLU A 178 -1.86 -3.99 12.24
CA GLU A 178 -0.68 -4.43 11.50
C GLU A 178 0.61 -4.19 12.28
N VAL A 179 0.72 -3.05 12.97
CA VAL A 179 1.86 -2.76 13.86
C VAL A 179 1.94 -3.78 15.00
N LYS A 180 0.82 -4.15 15.63
CA LYS A 180 0.79 -5.20 16.66
C LYS A 180 1.17 -6.57 16.10
N ALA A 181 0.68 -6.91 14.91
CA ALA A 181 1.04 -8.14 14.23
C ALA A 181 2.54 -8.17 13.91
N TRP A 182 3.10 -7.06 13.45
CA TRP A 182 4.53 -6.90 13.21
C TRP A 182 5.36 -7.00 14.50
N GLN A 183 4.91 -6.39 15.59
CA GLN A 183 5.58 -6.47 16.90
C GLN A 183 5.62 -7.90 17.45
N SER A 184 4.59 -8.71 17.17
CA SER A 184 4.49 -10.09 17.64
C SER A 184 4.95 -11.14 16.62
N ARG A 185 5.46 -10.72 15.46
CA ARG A 185 5.85 -11.62 14.37
C ARG A 185 6.91 -12.63 14.83
N PRO A 186 6.88 -13.86 14.31
CA PRO A 186 7.96 -14.82 14.53
C PRO A 186 9.28 -14.26 13.96
N LEU A 187 10.37 -14.56 14.64
CA LEU A 187 11.72 -14.14 14.29
C LEU A 187 12.56 -15.36 13.91
N ASP A 188 13.62 -15.11 13.14
CA ASP A 188 14.54 -16.17 12.74
C ASP A 188 15.29 -16.73 13.95
N PRO A 189 15.70 -18.02 13.88
CA PRO A 189 16.28 -18.71 15.03
C PRO A 189 17.64 -18.15 15.45
N VAL A 190 18.38 -17.52 14.55
CA VAL A 190 19.74 -17.03 14.81
C VAL A 190 19.94 -15.65 14.18
N TYR A 191 20.39 -14.71 15.00
CA TYR A 191 20.91 -13.41 14.57
C TYR A 191 22.35 -13.28 15.11
N PRO A 192 23.40 -13.30 14.27
CA PRO A 192 24.78 -13.19 14.74
C PRO A 192 25.07 -12.00 15.64
N VAL A 193 24.45 -10.85 15.37
CA VAL A 193 24.65 -9.61 16.15
C VAL A 193 23.31 -8.99 16.46
N ILE A 194 23.09 -8.59 17.72
CA ILE A 194 21.93 -7.82 18.15
C ILE A 194 22.39 -6.53 18.82
N TYR A 195 21.86 -5.39 18.38
CA TYR A 195 22.03 -4.08 19.02
C TYR A 195 20.79 -3.75 19.84
N LEU A 196 20.99 -3.29 21.06
CA LEU A 196 19.95 -2.84 21.98
C LEU A 196 20.24 -1.39 22.35
N ASP A 197 19.32 -0.49 21.99
CA ASP A 197 19.48 0.95 22.18
C ASP A 197 18.17 1.59 22.67
N ALA A 198 18.25 2.81 23.19
CA ALA A 198 17.11 3.59 23.66
C ALA A 198 17.17 5.04 23.20
N LEU A 199 16.08 5.52 22.60
CA LEU A 199 15.91 6.91 22.18
C LEU A 199 14.89 7.62 23.06
N VAL A 200 15.26 8.79 23.59
CA VAL A 200 14.33 9.61 24.38
C VAL A 200 13.41 10.39 23.43
N VAL A 201 12.12 10.10 23.52
CA VAL A 201 11.07 10.73 22.73
C VAL A 201 10.10 11.51 23.62
N LYS A 202 9.63 12.67 23.15
CA LYS A 202 8.62 13.46 23.84
C LYS A 202 7.23 12.95 23.45
N VAL A 203 6.55 12.32 24.41
CA VAL A 203 5.21 11.76 24.20
C VAL A 203 4.20 12.57 24.99
N ARG A 204 3.11 12.96 24.34
CA ARG A 204 1.95 13.55 25.04
C ARG A 204 1.17 12.41 25.67
N ASP A 205 1.16 12.36 26.99
CA ASP A 205 0.47 11.37 27.80
C ASP A 205 -0.38 12.09 28.84
N SER A 206 -1.68 11.80 28.88
CA SER A 206 -2.61 12.37 29.88
C SER A 206 -2.54 13.91 29.96
N HIS A 207 -2.57 14.58 28.80
CA HIS A 207 -2.44 16.04 28.61
C HIS A 207 -1.10 16.67 29.01
N GLN A 208 -0.11 15.90 29.46
CA GLN A 208 1.24 16.37 29.74
C GLN A 208 2.25 15.80 28.74
N VAL A 209 3.19 16.61 28.28
CA VAL A 209 4.31 16.11 27.48
C VAL A 209 5.36 15.57 28.44
N ARG A 210 5.66 14.27 28.33
CA ARG A 210 6.65 13.59 29.15
C ARG A 210 7.71 12.97 28.24
N ASN A 211 8.95 12.94 28.73
CA ASN A 211 10.00 12.17 28.09
C ASN A 211 9.74 10.68 28.37
N LYS A 212 9.72 9.87 27.32
CA LYS A 212 9.67 8.40 27.40
C LYS A 212 10.86 7.83 26.62
N ALA A 213 11.35 6.68 27.04
CA ALA A 213 12.37 5.94 26.32
C ALA A 213 11.71 4.99 25.33
N ALA A 214 12.05 5.12 24.05
CA ALA A 214 11.75 4.18 22.99
C ALA A 214 12.94 3.24 22.82
N HIS A 215 12.83 2.03 23.34
CA HIS A 215 13.85 0.99 23.27
C HIS A 215 13.70 0.25 21.94
N ILE A 216 14.81 0.03 21.26
CA ILE A 216 14.85 -0.55 19.92
C ILE A 216 15.84 -1.72 19.94
N ALA A 217 15.40 -2.85 19.40
CA ALA A 217 16.28 -3.99 19.13
C ALA A 217 16.50 -4.13 17.62
N VAL A 218 17.76 -4.19 17.20
CA VAL A 218 18.15 -4.37 15.79
C VAL A 218 19.03 -5.60 15.68
N GLY A 219 18.61 -6.60 14.90
CA GLY A 219 19.37 -7.80 14.62
C GLY A 219 20.02 -7.75 13.24
N ILE A 220 21.19 -8.34 13.10
CA ILE A 220 21.80 -8.65 11.80
C ILE A 220 21.55 -10.12 11.54
N ASP A 221 20.97 -10.47 10.39
CA ASP A 221 20.75 -11.87 10.01
C ASP A 221 22.02 -12.54 9.44
N LEU A 222 21.90 -13.80 9.01
CA LEU A 222 23.02 -14.57 8.44
C LEU A 222 23.50 -14.03 7.08
N ASP A 223 22.64 -13.28 6.38
CA ASP A 223 22.96 -12.63 5.10
C ASP A 223 23.57 -11.23 5.29
N GLY A 224 23.69 -10.76 6.54
CA GLY A 224 24.23 -9.45 6.88
C GLY A 224 23.22 -8.31 6.78
N VAL A 225 21.93 -8.60 6.63
CA VAL A 225 20.85 -7.60 6.56
C VAL A 225 20.42 -7.19 7.97
N LYS A 226 20.26 -5.88 8.17
CA LYS A 226 19.79 -5.32 9.44
C LYS A 226 18.27 -5.34 9.49
N HIS A 227 17.72 -5.89 10.57
CA HIS A 227 16.28 -5.95 10.83
C HIS A 227 15.95 -5.31 12.17
N VAL A 228 14.92 -4.46 12.19
CA VAL A 228 14.34 -4.04 13.48
C VAL A 228 13.52 -5.20 14.03
N LEU A 229 13.94 -5.74 15.18
CA LEU A 229 13.31 -6.89 15.83
C LEU A 229 12.12 -6.47 16.68
N GLY A 230 12.16 -5.27 17.25
CA GLY A 230 11.05 -4.69 18.01
C GLY A 230 11.34 -3.27 18.50
N ILE A 231 10.26 -2.61 18.93
CA ILE A 231 10.27 -1.25 19.49
C ILE A 231 9.33 -1.23 20.69
N TRP A 232 9.81 -0.73 21.84
CA TRP A 232 9.05 -0.69 23.09
C TRP A 232 9.16 0.70 23.74
N VAL A 233 8.01 1.34 24.01
CA VAL A 233 7.97 2.68 24.60
C VAL A 233 7.56 2.58 26.07
N GLN A 234 8.45 3.01 26.97
CA GLN A 234 8.19 2.96 28.41
C GLN A 234 8.64 4.24 29.13
N THR A 235 8.02 4.51 30.28
CA THR A 235 8.25 5.72 31.08
C THR A 235 9.57 5.67 31.88
N SER A 236 10.11 4.47 32.16
CA SER A 236 11.35 4.30 32.92
C SER A 236 12.18 3.14 32.39
N GLU A 237 13.48 3.35 32.32
CA GLU A 237 14.50 2.35 31.96
C GLU A 237 14.94 1.54 33.19
N GLY A 238 15.24 0.25 33.00
CA GLY A 238 15.80 -0.58 34.05
C GLY A 238 16.01 -2.04 33.63
N ALA A 239 16.94 -2.74 34.29
CA ALA A 239 17.34 -4.11 33.93
C ALA A 239 16.16 -5.11 33.83
N LYS A 240 15.14 -4.96 34.68
CA LYS A 240 13.93 -5.81 34.65
C LYS A 240 13.14 -5.68 33.35
N PHE A 241 13.08 -4.48 32.80
CA PHE A 241 12.39 -4.23 31.54
C PHE A 241 13.13 -4.92 30.39
N TRP A 242 14.45 -4.73 30.32
CA TRP A 242 15.28 -5.37 29.32
C TRP A 242 15.27 -6.90 29.41
N ALA A 243 15.25 -7.47 30.61
CA ALA A 243 15.03 -8.91 30.78
C ALA A 243 13.69 -9.39 30.17
N GLY A 244 12.63 -8.57 30.27
CA GLY A 244 11.36 -8.84 29.62
C GLY A 244 11.45 -8.79 28.08
N VAL A 245 12.16 -7.79 27.54
CA VAL A 245 12.41 -7.65 26.10
C VAL A 245 13.19 -8.85 25.56
N LEU A 246 14.26 -9.27 26.26
CA LEU A 246 15.07 -10.44 25.88
C LEU A 246 14.25 -11.73 25.89
N ALA A 247 13.41 -11.92 26.92
CA ALA A 247 12.50 -13.06 27.00
C ALA A 247 11.47 -13.06 25.86
N GLU A 248 10.93 -11.90 25.51
CA GLU A 248 10.01 -11.75 24.37
C GLU A 248 10.68 -12.12 23.04
N LEU A 249 11.88 -11.60 22.78
CA LEU A 249 12.68 -11.90 21.59
C LEU A 249 12.97 -13.41 21.46
N ARG A 250 13.33 -14.05 22.58
CA ARG A 250 13.52 -15.50 22.63
C ARG A 250 12.24 -16.27 22.34
N ASN A 251 11.12 -15.87 22.95
CA ASN A 251 9.81 -16.51 22.74
C ASN A 251 9.30 -16.35 21.30
N ARG A 252 9.69 -15.28 20.62
CA ARG A 252 9.36 -15.04 19.21
C ARG A 252 10.19 -15.88 18.23
N GLY A 253 11.25 -16.54 18.70
CA GLY A 253 11.98 -17.54 17.90
C GLY A 253 13.49 -17.49 18.02
N ILE A 254 14.07 -16.41 18.57
CA ILE A 254 15.54 -16.28 18.62
C ILE A 254 16.12 -17.29 19.62
N THR A 255 16.72 -18.33 19.08
CA THR A 255 17.34 -19.42 19.85
C THR A 255 18.78 -19.10 20.25
N ASP A 256 19.51 -18.35 19.43
CA ASP A 256 20.92 -18.06 19.65
C ASP A 256 21.36 -16.73 19.03
N THR A 257 22.36 -16.12 19.65
CA THR A 257 23.06 -14.92 19.16
C THR A 257 24.52 -15.00 19.56
N LEU A 258 25.42 -14.48 18.71
CA LEU A 258 26.86 -14.54 18.98
C LEU A 258 27.32 -13.29 19.74
N ILE A 259 26.78 -12.12 19.38
CA ILE A 259 27.19 -10.83 19.92
C ILE A 259 25.95 -10.01 20.26
N VAL A 260 25.88 -9.45 21.47
CA VAL A 260 24.85 -8.50 21.86
C VAL A 260 25.51 -7.20 22.29
N CYS A 261 25.34 -6.15 21.49
CA CYS A 261 25.83 -4.82 21.80
C CYS A 261 24.75 -4.03 22.54
N CYS A 262 25.03 -3.63 23.77
CA CYS A 262 24.14 -2.81 24.58
C CYS A 262 24.91 -1.70 25.31
N ASP A 263 24.19 -0.69 25.79
CA ASP A 263 24.77 0.31 26.70
C ASP A 263 25.09 -0.32 28.08
N GLY A 264 26.01 0.30 28.82
CA GLY A 264 26.56 -0.18 30.10
C GLY A 264 25.60 -0.09 31.30
N LEU A 265 24.34 -0.47 31.11
CA LEU A 265 23.32 -0.49 32.15
C LEU A 265 23.60 -1.62 33.16
N THR A 266 23.56 -1.28 34.46
CA THR A 266 23.76 -2.26 35.53
C THR A 266 22.73 -3.38 35.46
N GLY A 267 23.17 -4.65 35.44
CA GLY A 267 22.29 -5.82 35.41
C GLY A 267 21.86 -6.28 34.01
N PHE A 268 22.30 -5.59 32.95
CA PHE A 268 21.93 -5.93 31.58
C PHE A 268 22.75 -7.09 31.00
N PRO A 269 24.10 -7.14 31.17
CA PRO A 269 24.88 -8.29 30.74
C PRO A 269 24.40 -9.60 31.36
N GLU A 270 24.05 -9.60 32.65
CA GLU A 270 23.55 -10.79 33.35
C GLU A 270 22.20 -11.27 32.79
N ALA A 271 21.34 -10.36 32.35
CA ALA A 271 20.07 -10.71 31.71
C ALA A 271 20.28 -11.30 30.31
N ILE A 272 21.29 -10.81 29.58
CA ILE A 272 21.68 -11.34 28.26
C ILE A 272 22.23 -12.76 28.43
N GLU A 273 23.19 -12.96 29.34
CA GLU A 273 23.76 -14.28 29.64
C GLU A 273 22.70 -15.29 30.10
N ALA A 274 21.69 -14.85 30.87
CA ALA A 274 20.57 -15.70 31.26
C ALA A 274 19.67 -16.11 30.08
N THR A 275 19.58 -15.29 29.05
CA THR A 275 18.74 -15.54 27.87
C THR A 275 19.47 -16.34 26.80
N TRP A 276 20.72 -15.96 26.50
CA TRP A 276 21.61 -16.59 25.53
C TRP A 276 23.01 -16.78 26.14
N PRO A 277 23.25 -17.92 26.83
CA PRO A 277 24.48 -18.13 27.60
C PRO A 277 25.79 -18.17 26.80
N ARG A 278 25.70 -18.26 25.47
CA ARG A 278 26.86 -18.30 24.56
C ARG A 278 27.16 -16.97 23.90
N ALA A 279 26.30 -15.97 24.12
CA ALA A 279 26.47 -14.65 23.54
C ALA A 279 27.62 -13.92 24.22
N ILE A 280 28.40 -13.19 23.43
CA ILE A 280 29.38 -12.21 23.90
C ILE A 280 28.65 -10.87 24.05
N VAL A 281 28.79 -10.22 25.21
CA VAL A 281 28.23 -8.89 25.50
C VAL A 281 29.32 -7.83 25.38
#